data_AF-A0A533BJP9-F1
#
_entry.id   AF-A0A533BJP9-F1
#
_cell.length_a   1.000
_cell.length_b   1.000
_cell.length_c   1.000
_cell.angle_alpha   90.00
_cell.angle_beta   90.00
_cell.angle_gamma   90.00
#
_symmetry.space_group_name_H-M   'P 1'
#
loop_
_entity.id
_entity.type
_entity.pdbx_description
1 polymer ?
#
loop_
_entity_poly.entity_id
_entity_poly.type
_entity_poly.pdbx_seq_one_letter_code
_entity_poly.pdbx_strand_id
1 'polypeptide(L)'
;MARFALFRTLEERMLRREGVAGTGSQGWASWPKAYRHPDSPAVQRIAARSRSRIQFFQYVEWQCQQQVASVQASAKRAGMAIGLYKDMAVGIDPQGADAWAFQDQLVAEASIGTPPELFSPNGQRWNLAPFHPRQIRMAGYRLFAGCYRRTMQACGIIRIDHAMGLFRLFWIPTGLVPAEGTYVRYPSEDFLGILALESHRQKTMVIGEDLGTVTPAIRAQLMAGGLLSYRLLLFEQTTKGRFARPSRFPRHAAAAVATHDLPTLRGFWIGRDRY
;
A
#
# COMPACT_ATOMS: atom_id res chain seq x y z
N MET A 1 11.57 -12.12 -2.20
CA MET A 1 12.78 -12.18 -1.35
C MET A 1 14.08 -12.03 -2.14
N ALA A 2 14.37 -12.85 -3.17
CA ALA A 2 15.64 -12.75 -3.91
C ALA A 2 15.88 -11.38 -4.59
N ARG A 3 14.89 -10.83 -5.32
CA ARG A 3 15.00 -9.51 -5.98
C ARG A 3 15.19 -8.36 -4.97
N PHE A 4 14.47 -8.37 -3.86
CA PHE A 4 14.63 -7.38 -2.77
C PHE A 4 16.04 -7.41 -2.17
N ALA A 5 16.54 -8.60 -1.81
CA ALA A 5 17.89 -8.73 -1.24
C ALA A 5 18.99 -8.29 -2.22
N LEU A 6 18.80 -8.57 -3.52
CA LEU A 6 19.68 -8.08 -4.58
C LEU A 6 19.63 -6.56 -4.70
N PHE A 7 18.42 -5.97 -4.67
CA PHE A 7 18.23 -4.52 -4.67
C PHE A 7 18.98 -3.86 -3.50
N ARG A 8 18.78 -4.35 -2.26
CA ARG A 8 19.47 -3.81 -1.06
C ARG A 8 21.00 -3.94 -1.15
N THR A 9 21.48 -5.03 -1.76
CA THR A 9 22.91 -5.22 -2.01
C THR A 9 23.47 -4.20 -3.02
N LEU A 10 22.72 -3.90 -4.08
CA LEU A 10 23.11 -2.89 -5.07
C LEU A 10 23.03 -1.49 -4.47
N GLU A 11 21.96 -1.17 -3.78
CA GLU A 11 21.75 0.12 -3.10
C GLU A 11 22.88 0.43 -2.13
N GLU A 12 23.22 -0.51 -1.24
CA GLU A 12 24.36 -0.36 -0.34
C GLU A 12 25.67 -0.10 -1.10
N ARG A 13 25.88 -0.79 -2.24
CA ARG A 13 27.08 -0.59 -3.06
C ARG A 13 27.11 0.78 -3.72
N MET A 14 25.97 1.28 -4.19
CA MET A 14 25.89 2.61 -4.83
C MET A 14 26.14 3.71 -3.79
N LEU A 15 25.53 3.61 -2.62
CA LEU A 15 25.77 4.52 -1.50
C LEU A 15 27.25 4.60 -1.10
N ARG A 16 27.95 3.45 -1.07
CA ARG A 16 29.39 3.42 -0.76
C ARG A 16 30.28 3.97 -1.87
N ARG A 17 29.87 3.86 -3.14
CA ARG A 17 30.64 4.36 -4.30
C ARG A 17 30.50 5.86 -4.49
N GLU A 18 29.33 6.41 -4.18
CA GLU A 18 29.04 7.84 -4.36
C GLU A 18 29.70 8.73 -3.29
N GLY A 19 30.36 8.16 -2.28
CA GLY A 19 31.16 8.92 -1.32
C GLY A 19 30.34 9.89 -0.46
N VAL A 20 29.02 9.69 -0.33
CA VAL A 20 28.15 10.60 0.41
C VAL A 20 27.79 10.04 1.77
N ALA A 21 28.53 10.49 2.78
CA ALA A 21 27.93 10.73 4.09
C ALA A 21 26.98 11.94 3.93
N GLY A 22 25.65 11.72 3.90
CA GLY A 22 24.69 12.81 4.13
C GLY A 22 23.49 13.00 3.18
N THR A 23 23.45 12.43 1.97
CA THR A 23 22.23 12.43 1.15
C THR A 23 22.06 11.04 0.53
N GLY A 24 21.00 10.33 0.94
CA GLY A 24 20.71 8.99 0.45
C GLY A 24 20.65 8.98 -1.08
N SER A 25 21.15 7.91 -1.71
CA SER A 25 21.02 7.69 -3.15
C SER A 25 19.58 8.02 -3.56
N GLN A 26 19.41 8.82 -4.60
CA GLN A 26 18.11 9.27 -5.12
C GLN A 26 17.26 8.12 -5.72
N GLY A 27 17.37 6.89 -5.23
CA GLY A 27 16.70 5.70 -5.76
C GLY A 27 17.45 5.01 -6.90
N TRP A 28 16.94 3.85 -7.32
CA TRP A 28 17.56 3.08 -8.42
C TRP A 28 17.56 3.82 -9.77
N ALA A 29 16.69 4.80 -9.96
CA ALA A 29 16.64 5.61 -11.17
C ALA A 29 17.92 6.45 -11.37
N SER A 30 18.63 6.79 -10.29
CA SER A 30 19.90 7.53 -10.37
C SER A 30 21.10 6.63 -10.65
N TRP A 31 20.99 5.31 -10.46
CA TRP A 31 22.11 4.38 -10.64
C TRP A 31 22.63 4.40 -12.09
N PRO A 32 23.87 3.95 -12.36
CA PRO A 32 24.34 3.78 -13.73
C PRO A 32 23.40 2.84 -14.52
N LYS A 33 23.15 3.15 -15.80
CA LYS A 33 22.17 2.43 -16.66
C LYS A 33 22.31 0.91 -16.61
N ALA A 34 23.54 0.40 -16.50
CA ALA A 34 23.83 -1.02 -16.41
C ALA A 34 23.19 -1.70 -15.18
N TYR A 35 22.84 -0.99 -14.11
CA TYR A 35 22.26 -1.55 -12.88
C TYR A 35 20.76 -1.28 -12.71
N ARG A 36 20.14 -0.54 -13.63
CA ARG A 36 18.73 -0.12 -13.49
C ARG A 36 17.73 -1.22 -13.75
N HIS A 37 18.12 -2.30 -14.46
CA HIS A 37 17.24 -3.42 -14.74
C HIS A 37 17.75 -4.69 -14.03
N PRO A 38 16.91 -5.44 -13.30
CA PRO A 38 17.31 -6.61 -12.52
C PRO A 38 17.93 -7.73 -13.37
N ASP A 39 17.49 -7.84 -14.62
CA ASP A 39 17.95 -8.90 -15.52
C ASP A 39 19.18 -8.50 -16.36
N SER A 40 19.80 -7.35 -16.09
CA SER A 40 20.97 -6.92 -16.85
C SER A 40 22.21 -7.80 -16.59
N PRO A 41 23.11 -7.97 -17.57
CA PRO A 41 24.36 -8.72 -17.36
C PRO A 41 25.25 -8.14 -16.26
N ALA A 42 25.18 -6.84 -15.99
CA ALA A 42 25.95 -6.22 -14.92
C ALA A 42 25.38 -6.57 -13.53
N VAL A 43 24.05 -6.59 -13.40
CA VAL A 43 23.37 -7.02 -12.16
C VAL A 43 23.64 -8.50 -11.90
N GLN A 44 23.54 -9.37 -12.91
CA GLN A 44 23.81 -10.80 -12.76
C GLN A 44 25.26 -11.09 -12.31
N ARG A 45 26.25 -10.38 -12.88
CA ARG A 45 27.65 -10.48 -12.44
C ARG A 45 27.85 -10.04 -11.00
N ILE A 46 27.16 -8.99 -10.55
CA ILE A 46 27.19 -8.59 -9.14
C ILE A 46 26.51 -9.64 -8.27
N ALA A 47 25.36 -10.15 -8.68
CA ALA A 47 24.64 -11.17 -7.93
C ALA A 47 25.51 -12.41 -7.67
N ALA A 48 26.24 -12.87 -8.68
CA ALA A 48 27.18 -13.98 -8.55
C ALA A 48 28.35 -13.70 -7.58
N ARG A 49 28.84 -12.46 -7.52
CA ARG A 49 29.99 -12.05 -6.68
C ARG A 49 29.59 -11.64 -5.26
N SER A 50 28.32 -11.32 -5.03
CA SER A 50 27.81 -10.79 -3.75
C SER A 50 26.90 -11.78 -3.02
N ARG A 51 27.09 -13.10 -3.23
CA ARG A 51 26.20 -14.14 -2.69
C ARG A 51 26.02 -14.05 -1.17
N SER A 52 27.10 -13.88 -0.42
CA SER A 52 27.04 -13.75 1.05
C SER A 52 26.25 -12.52 1.49
N ARG A 53 26.38 -11.40 0.77
CA ARG A 53 25.66 -10.16 1.10
C ARG A 53 24.17 -10.26 0.75
N ILE A 54 23.84 -10.91 -0.36
CA ILE A 54 22.45 -11.20 -0.71
C ILE A 54 21.83 -12.13 0.34
N GLN A 55 22.54 -13.18 0.74
CA GLN A 55 22.09 -14.09 1.79
C GLN A 55 21.90 -13.37 3.14
N PHE A 56 22.75 -12.40 3.47
CA PHE A 56 22.54 -11.56 4.64
C PHE A 56 21.21 -10.82 4.59
N PHE A 57 20.86 -10.14 3.49
CA PHE A 57 19.58 -9.44 3.39
C PHE A 57 18.39 -10.42 3.35
N GLN A 58 18.55 -11.60 2.77
CA GLN A 58 17.54 -12.67 2.85
C GLN A 58 17.35 -13.14 4.30
N TYR A 59 18.43 -13.29 5.05
CA TYR A 59 18.40 -13.65 6.46
C TYR A 59 17.70 -12.59 7.31
N VAL A 60 17.98 -11.30 7.07
CA VAL A 60 17.29 -10.19 7.75
C VAL A 60 15.78 -10.25 7.49
N GLU A 61 15.37 -10.36 6.22
CA GLU A 61 13.95 -10.50 5.86
C GLU A 61 13.31 -11.74 6.50
N TRP A 62 14.03 -12.86 6.55
CA TRP A 62 13.57 -14.06 7.22
C TRP A 62 13.39 -13.83 8.73
N GLN A 63 14.35 -13.19 9.40
CA GLN A 63 14.25 -12.84 10.83
C GLN A 63 13.02 -11.95 11.11
N CYS A 64 12.79 -10.91 10.30
CA CYS A 64 11.59 -10.07 10.41
C CYS A 64 10.32 -10.90 10.29
N GLN A 65 10.25 -11.81 9.31
CA GLN A 65 9.11 -12.70 9.12
C GLN A 65 8.88 -13.63 10.33
N GLN A 66 9.96 -14.23 10.87
CA GLN A 66 9.87 -15.10 12.04
C GLN A 66 9.39 -14.35 13.28
N GLN A 67 9.89 -13.13 13.50
CA GLN A 67 9.50 -12.30 14.63
C GLN A 67 8.01 -11.91 14.55
N VAL A 68 7.54 -11.46 13.38
CA VAL A 68 6.11 -11.15 13.18
C VAL A 68 5.22 -12.39 13.36
N ALA A 69 5.65 -13.54 12.85
CA ALA A 69 4.94 -14.81 13.05
C ALA A 69 4.85 -15.19 14.55
N SER A 70 5.91 -14.97 15.31
CA SER A 70 5.93 -15.20 16.76
C SER A 70 4.95 -14.29 17.51
N VAL A 71 4.84 -13.03 17.10
CA VAL A 71 3.87 -12.08 17.67
C VAL A 71 2.44 -12.53 17.38
N GLN A 72 2.12 -12.91 16.13
CA GLN A 72 0.80 -13.45 15.79
C GLN A 72 0.47 -14.70 16.61
N ALA A 73 1.41 -15.63 16.73
CA ALA A 73 1.21 -16.85 17.51
C ALA A 73 0.96 -16.54 19.00
N SER A 74 1.70 -15.57 19.56
CA SER A 74 1.53 -15.13 20.95
C SER A 74 0.16 -14.46 21.16
N ALA A 75 -0.27 -13.60 20.24
CA ALA A 75 -1.59 -12.99 20.26
C ALA A 75 -2.71 -14.04 20.24
N LYS A 76 -2.59 -15.07 19.40
CA LYS A 76 -3.52 -16.19 19.35
C LYS A 76 -3.53 -17.03 20.63
N ARG A 77 -2.35 -17.33 21.21
CA ARG A 77 -2.24 -18.05 22.49
C ARG A 77 -2.84 -17.26 23.67
N ALA A 78 -2.78 -15.94 23.62
CA ALA A 78 -3.42 -15.05 24.60
C ALA A 78 -4.95 -14.95 24.44
N GLY A 79 -5.55 -15.71 23.51
CA GLY A 79 -7.00 -15.76 23.30
C GLY A 79 -7.55 -14.72 22.31
N MET A 80 -6.72 -13.93 21.64
CA MET A 80 -7.20 -12.98 20.63
C MET A 80 -7.81 -13.74 19.43
N ALA A 81 -9.05 -13.43 19.06
CA ALA A 81 -9.73 -14.07 17.95
C ALA A 81 -9.06 -13.81 16.60
N ILE A 82 -8.55 -12.59 16.40
CA ILE A 82 -7.93 -12.15 15.13
C ILE A 82 -6.40 -12.14 15.25
N GLY A 83 -5.88 -11.64 16.37
CA GLY A 83 -4.45 -11.40 16.56
C GLY A 83 -4.04 -10.07 15.93
N LEU A 84 -3.01 -10.09 15.09
CA LEU A 84 -2.49 -8.91 14.40
C LEU A 84 -3.45 -8.40 13.34
N TYR A 85 -3.52 -7.07 13.30
CA TYR A 85 -4.15 -6.25 12.28
C TYR A 85 -3.04 -5.46 11.58
N LYS A 86 -2.85 -5.70 10.28
CA LYS A 86 -1.84 -5.01 9.45
C LYS A 86 -2.49 -4.04 8.49
N ASP A 87 -1.71 -3.09 7.99
CA ASP A 87 -2.16 -2.10 7.03
C ASP A 87 -1.39 -2.25 5.71
N MET A 88 -2.10 -2.21 4.59
CA MET A 88 -1.57 -2.28 3.24
C MET A 88 -1.71 -0.90 2.61
N ALA A 89 -0.57 -0.22 2.44
CA ALA A 89 -0.52 1.08 1.79
C ALA A 89 -1.02 1.02 0.33
N VAL A 90 -1.54 2.15 -0.16
CA VAL A 90 -2.19 2.27 -1.48
C VAL A 90 -1.26 2.04 -2.69
N GLY A 91 0.06 2.25 -2.54
CA GLY A 91 0.97 2.27 -3.69
C GLY A 91 2.41 1.94 -3.36
N ILE A 92 3.26 2.01 -4.40
CA ILE A 92 4.67 1.61 -4.35
C ILE A 92 5.55 2.85 -4.47
N ASP A 93 6.59 2.93 -3.64
CA ASP A 93 7.64 3.93 -3.79
C ASP A 93 8.32 3.77 -5.16
N PRO A 94 8.27 4.79 -6.05
CA PRO A 94 8.90 4.72 -7.39
C PRO A 94 10.41 4.46 -7.32
N GLN A 95 11.05 4.79 -6.20
CA GLN A 95 12.49 4.61 -5.98
C GLN A 95 12.81 3.30 -5.24
N GLY A 96 11.79 2.52 -4.87
CA GLY A 96 11.91 1.30 -4.09
C GLY A 96 12.23 0.03 -4.90
N ALA A 97 12.37 -1.07 -4.16
CA ALA A 97 12.75 -2.36 -4.72
C ALA A 97 11.70 -2.97 -5.67
N ASP A 98 10.41 -2.77 -5.38
CA ASP A 98 9.34 -3.27 -6.26
C ASP A 98 9.30 -2.48 -7.56
N ALA A 99 9.47 -1.16 -7.50
CA ALA A 99 9.59 -0.31 -8.69
C ALA A 99 10.77 -0.72 -9.58
N TRP A 100 11.93 -1.02 -8.97
CA TRP A 100 13.08 -1.56 -9.70
C TRP A 100 12.84 -2.97 -10.27
N ALA A 101 12.14 -3.84 -9.53
CA ALA A 101 11.97 -5.24 -9.89
C ALA A 101 10.86 -5.50 -10.92
N PHE A 102 9.88 -4.60 -11.01
CA PHE A 102 8.64 -4.76 -11.77
C PHE A 102 8.29 -3.49 -12.54
N GLN A 103 9.32 -2.84 -13.09
CA GLN A 103 9.21 -1.57 -13.83
C GLN A 103 8.13 -1.59 -14.91
N ASP A 104 7.94 -2.74 -15.56
CA ASP A 104 6.96 -2.97 -16.64
C ASP A 104 5.50 -2.96 -16.17
N GLN A 105 5.25 -3.24 -14.88
CA GLN A 105 3.91 -3.30 -14.30
C GLN A 105 3.49 -2.00 -13.60
N LEU A 106 4.35 -0.99 -13.58
CA LEU A 106 4.15 0.29 -12.90
C LEU A 106 4.28 1.45 -13.90
N VAL A 107 3.78 2.62 -13.52
CA VAL A 107 3.95 3.86 -14.31
C VAL A 107 4.80 4.83 -13.51
N ALA A 108 6.07 4.98 -13.88
CA ALA A 108 7.01 5.85 -13.18
C ALA A 108 6.73 7.34 -13.43
N GLU A 109 6.12 7.65 -14.57
CA GLU A 109 5.78 9.00 -15.02
C GLU A 109 4.44 9.52 -14.48
N ALA A 110 3.87 8.82 -13.49
CA ALA A 110 2.64 9.21 -12.82
C ALA A 110 2.75 9.00 -11.31
N SER A 111 2.00 9.80 -10.57
CA SER A 111 1.82 9.66 -9.14
C SER A 111 0.36 9.46 -8.79
N ILE A 112 0.10 8.63 -7.79
CA ILE A 112 -1.22 8.53 -7.17
C ILE A 112 -1.44 9.78 -6.30
N GLY A 113 -2.68 10.25 -6.25
CA GLY A 113 -3.07 11.35 -5.38
C GLY A 113 -4.59 11.50 -5.26
N THR A 114 -5.02 12.72 -4.97
CA THR A 114 -6.44 13.12 -4.95
C THR A 114 -6.62 14.42 -5.75
N PRO A 115 -7.79 14.61 -6.37
CA PRO A 115 -8.14 15.91 -6.93
C PRO A 115 -8.30 16.96 -5.82
N PRO A 116 -8.36 18.26 -6.19
CA PRO A 116 -8.94 19.30 -5.33
C PRO A 116 -10.29 18.87 -4.73
N GLU A 117 -10.39 18.88 -3.41
CA GLU A 117 -11.60 18.54 -2.65
C GLU A 117 -11.86 19.59 -1.55
N LEU A 118 -13.06 19.57 -0.94
CA LEU A 118 -13.48 20.57 0.05
C LEU A 118 -12.50 20.74 1.21
N PHE A 119 -11.93 19.63 1.70
CA PHE A 119 -10.96 19.62 2.81
C PHE A 119 -9.50 19.64 2.33
N SER A 120 -9.27 19.61 1.02
CA SER A 120 -7.95 19.62 0.40
C SER A 120 -8.02 20.39 -0.92
N PRO A 121 -8.14 21.74 -0.87
CA PRO A 121 -8.47 22.57 -2.04
C PRO A 121 -7.39 22.53 -3.13
N ASN A 122 -6.17 22.13 -2.80
CA ASN A 122 -5.08 21.98 -3.77
C ASN A 122 -4.94 20.54 -4.31
N GLY A 123 -5.76 19.62 -3.81
CA GLY A 123 -5.55 18.18 -3.99
C GLY A 123 -4.27 17.69 -3.30
N GLN A 124 -3.94 16.43 -3.53
CA GLN A 124 -2.77 15.81 -2.91
C GLN A 124 -1.99 14.99 -3.94
N ARG A 125 -0.67 15.01 -3.84
CA ARG A 125 0.23 14.11 -4.56
C ARG A 125 0.93 13.24 -3.52
N TRP A 126 0.77 11.93 -3.62
CA TRP A 126 1.31 10.99 -2.63
C TRP A 126 2.70 10.45 -3.00
N ASN A 127 3.21 10.77 -4.19
CA ASN A 127 4.51 10.31 -4.68
C ASN A 127 4.65 8.78 -4.74
N LEU A 128 3.53 8.09 -4.97
CA LEU A 128 3.47 6.64 -5.15
C LEU A 128 3.21 6.30 -6.62
N ALA A 129 3.92 5.32 -7.16
CA ALA A 129 3.74 4.84 -8.52
C ALA A 129 2.46 3.96 -8.60
N PRO A 130 1.54 4.24 -9.55
CA PRO A 130 0.40 3.38 -9.79
C PRO A 130 0.78 2.14 -10.60
N PHE A 131 -0.03 1.09 -10.47
CA PHE A 131 0.03 -0.05 -11.39
C PHE A 131 -0.38 0.37 -12.79
N HIS A 132 0.35 -0.09 -13.81
CA HIS A 132 -0.09 0.03 -15.18
C HIS A 132 -1.24 -0.97 -15.43
N PRO A 133 -2.49 -0.54 -15.69
CA PRO A 133 -3.67 -1.41 -15.66
C PRO A 133 -3.64 -2.54 -16.70
N ARG A 134 -3.07 -2.29 -17.89
CA ARG A 134 -2.90 -3.33 -18.92
C ARG A 134 -1.73 -4.27 -18.63
N GLN A 135 -0.56 -3.75 -18.28
CA GLN A 135 0.65 -4.57 -18.09
C GLN A 135 0.55 -5.48 -16.88
N ILE A 136 -0.10 -5.04 -15.80
CA ILE A 136 -0.31 -5.92 -14.64
C ILE A 136 -1.17 -7.13 -14.98
N ARG A 137 -2.15 -6.98 -15.88
CA ARG A 137 -2.96 -8.09 -16.41
C ARG A 137 -2.14 -9.02 -17.29
N MET A 138 -1.34 -8.47 -18.21
CA MET A 138 -0.45 -9.25 -19.09
C MET A 138 0.59 -10.04 -18.30
N ALA A 139 1.07 -9.50 -17.18
CA ALA A 139 1.98 -10.16 -16.25
C ALA A 139 1.28 -11.17 -15.31
N GLY A 140 -0.02 -11.44 -15.51
CA GLY A 140 -0.79 -12.39 -14.70
C GLY A 140 -0.99 -11.92 -13.25
N TYR A 141 -1.02 -10.62 -13.02
CA TYR A 141 -1.20 -9.99 -11.70
C TYR A 141 -0.16 -10.36 -10.64
N ARG A 142 1.03 -10.81 -11.07
CA ARG A 142 2.06 -11.36 -10.18
C ARG A 142 2.48 -10.40 -9.07
N LEU A 143 2.68 -9.12 -9.38
CA LEU A 143 3.03 -8.11 -8.38
C LEU A 143 1.89 -7.90 -7.38
N PHE A 144 0.68 -7.61 -7.88
CA PHE A 144 -0.51 -7.39 -7.04
C PHE A 144 -0.79 -8.55 -6.09
N ALA A 145 -0.90 -9.78 -6.62
CA ALA A 145 -1.12 -10.98 -5.82
C ALA A 145 0.04 -11.22 -4.82
N GLY A 146 1.28 -10.95 -5.26
CA GLY A 146 2.47 -11.06 -4.43
C GLY A 146 2.45 -10.14 -3.21
N CYS A 147 2.04 -8.89 -3.39
CA CYS A 147 1.89 -7.91 -2.30
C CYS A 147 0.89 -8.41 -1.25
N TYR A 148 -0.34 -8.75 -1.64
CA TYR A 148 -1.34 -9.23 -0.69
C TYR A 148 -0.93 -10.51 0.01
N ARG A 149 -0.40 -11.49 -0.74
CA ARG A 149 0.07 -12.75 -0.17
C ARG A 149 1.12 -12.53 0.91
N ARG A 150 2.06 -11.60 0.70
CA ARG A 150 3.11 -11.29 1.67
C ARG A 150 2.56 -10.51 2.86
N THR A 151 1.72 -9.51 2.64
CA THR A 151 1.15 -8.69 3.72
C THR A 151 0.25 -9.52 4.65
N MET A 152 -0.56 -10.42 4.09
CA MET A 152 -1.48 -11.29 4.84
C MET A 152 -0.80 -12.42 5.62
N GLN A 153 0.50 -12.68 5.41
CA GLN A 153 1.21 -13.68 6.21
C GLN A 153 1.24 -13.26 7.68
N ALA A 154 0.90 -14.19 8.59
CA ALA A 154 0.94 -13.97 10.03
C ALA A 154 0.10 -12.76 10.51
N CYS A 155 -1.11 -12.59 10.00
CA CYS A 155 -2.13 -11.72 10.61
C CYS A 155 -3.54 -12.30 10.40
N GLY A 156 -4.48 -11.91 11.27
CA GLY A 156 -5.88 -12.31 11.11
C GLY A 156 -6.68 -11.34 10.25
N ILE A 157 -6.18 -10.11 10.07
CA ILE A 157 -6.85 -9.07 9.29
C ILE A 157 -5.85 -8.10 8.67
N ILE A 158 -6.18 -7.61 7.47
CA ILE A 158 -5.51 -6.47 6.84
C ILE A 158 -6.51 -5.33 6.59
N ARG A 159 -6.03 -4.08 6.65
CA ARG A 159 -6.70 -2.92 6.05
C ARG A 159 -6.05 -2.66 4.69
N ILE A 160 -6.88 -2.37 3.71
CA ILE A 160 -6.45 -1.81 2.44
C ILE A 160 -6.69 -0.32 2.52
N ASP A 161 -5.61 0.43 2.58
CA ASP A 161 -5.64 1.89 2.49
C ASP A 161 -6.20 2.31 1.13
N HIS A 162 -7.12 3.28 1.14
CA HIS A 162 -7.80 3.77 -0.05
C HIS A 162 -8.37 2.64 -0.92
N ALA A 163 -9.33 1.86 -0.41
CA ALA A 163 -9.86 0.68 -1.08
C ALA A 163 -10.51 0.97 -2.46
N MET A 164 -10.85 2.24 -2.72
CA MET A 164 -11.25 2.74 -4.03
C MET A 164 -10.19 2.47 -5.11
N GLY A 165 -8.91 2.35 -4.73
CA GLY A 165 -7.81 1.97 -5.60
C GLY A 165 -7.98 0.61 -6.29
N LEU A 166 -8.86 -0.25 -5.77
CA LEU A 166 -9.25 -1.49 -6.45
C LEU A 166 -10.10 -1.24 -7.72
N PHE A 167 -10.70 -0.05 -7.86
CA PHE A 167 -11.58 0.34 -8.96
C PHE A 167 -10.99 1.44 -9.82
N ARG A 168 -10.41 2.47 -9.18
CA ARG A 168 -9.79 3.60 -9.84
C ARG A 168 -8.81 4.30 -8.92
N LEU A 169 -7.79 4.92 -9.50
CA LEU A 169 -6.93 5.86 -8.79
C LEU A 169 -6.87 7.18 -9.55
N PHE A 170 -6.73 8.28 -8.82
CA PHE A 170 -6.48 9.57 -9.42
C PHE A 170 -4.98 9.70 -9.71
N TRP A 171 -4.64 9.75 -10.99
CA TRP A 171 -3.27 9.83 -11.48
C TRP A 171 -2.92 11.27 -11.80
N ILE A 172 -1.74 11.68 -11.37
CA ILE A 172 -1.18 12.99 -11.65
C ILE A 172 0.14 12.77 -12.42
N PRO A 173 0.17 13.05 -13.73
CA PRO A 173 1.39 12.95 -14.53
C PRO A 173 2.55 13.74 -13.91
N THR A 174 3.78 13.28 -14.15
CA THR A 174 4.98 14.00 -13.73
C THR A 174 5.03 15.38 -14.37
N GLY A 175 5.35 16.40 -13.58
CA GLY A 175 5.42 17.79 -14.02
C GLY A 175 4.11 18.58 -13.94
N LEU A 176 2.97 17.93 -13.70
CA LEU A 176 1.66 18.60 -13.57
C LEU A 176 1.26 18.83 -12.11
N VAL A 177 0.27 19.69 -11.86
CA VAL A 177 -0.31 19.87 -10.51
C VAL A 177 -1.48 18.90 -10.27
N PRO A 178 -1.89 18.61 -9.02
CA PRO A 178 -3.01 17.71 -8.76
C PRO A 178 -4.32 18.09 -9.46
N ALA A 179 -4.57 19.37 -9.69
CA ALA A 179 -5.75 19.85 -10.42
C ALA A 179 -5.83 19.33 -11.88
N GLU A 180 -4.70 18.91 -12.46
CA GLU A 180 -4.60 18.42 -13.84
C GLU A 180 -4.55 16.88 -13.92
N GLY A 181 -4.73 16.19 -12.80
CA GLY A 181 -4.81 14.74 -12.78
C GLY A 181 -6.14 14.20 -13.31
N THR A 182 -6.24 12.87 -13.42
CA THR A 182 -7.47 12.21 -13.86
C THR A 182 -7.65 10.84 -13.23
N TYR A 183 -8.90 10.38 -13.14
CA TYR A 183 -9.19 9.02 -12.68
C TYR A 183 -8.89 7.98 -13.76
N VAL A 184 -8.00 7.05 -13.45
CA VAL A 184 -7.71 5.86 -14.27
C VAL A 184 -8.39 4.66 -13.64
N ARG A 185 -9.13 3.88 -14.45
CA ARG A 185 -9.86 2.69 -14.01
C ARG A 185 -8.96 1.44 -13.97
N TYR A 186 -9.23 0.58 -13.01
CA TYR A 186 -8.61 -0.73 -12.83
C TYR A 186 -9.59 -1.87 -13.14
N PRO A 187 -9.09 -3.08 -13.47
CA PRO A 187 -9.92 -4.27 -13.65
C PRO A 187 -10.39 -4.78 -12.28
N SER A 188 -11.39 -4.10 -11.69
CA SER A 188 -11.82 -4.33 -10.31
C SER A 188 -12.31 -5.74 -10.03
N GLU A 189 -12.95 -6.39 -11.00
CA GLU A 189 -13.39 -7.78 -10.85
C GLU A 189 -12.20 -8.73 -10.64
N ASP A 190 -11.16 -8.58 -11.47
CA ASP A 190 -9.93 -9.36 -11.35
C ASP A 190 -9.23 -9.07 -10.00
N PHE A 191 -9.13 -7.79 -9.62
CA PHE A 191 -8.51 -7.38 -8.37
C PHE A 191 -9.25 -7.92 -7.13
N LEU A 192 -10.58 -7.81 -7.09
CA LEU A 192 -11.40 -8.35 -6.01
C LEU A 192 -11.33 -9.88 -5.96
N GLY A 193 -11.35 -10.55 -7.11
CA GLY A 193 -11.21 -12.01 -7.18
C GLY A 193 -9.86 -12.51 -6.66
N ILE A 194 -8.76 -11.85 -7.05
CA ILE A 194 -7.42 -12.17 -6.55
C ILE A 194 -7.31 -11.89 -5.06
N LEU A 195 -7.83 -10.75 -4.60
CA LEU A 195 -7.84 -10.39 -3.19
C LEU A 195 -8.60 -11.43 -2.35
N ALA A 196 -9.78 -11.86 -2.80
CA ALA A 196 -10.55 -12.91 -2.16
C ALA A 196 -9.78 -14.24 -2.14
N LEU A 197 -9.12 -14.61 -3.25
CA LEU A 197 -8.30 -15.81 -3.31
C LEU A 197 -7.14 -15.78 -2.30
N GLU A 198 -6.38 -14.70 -2.23
CA GLU A 198 -5.27 -14.58 -1.28
C GLU A 198 -5.77 -14.51 0.18
N SER A 199 -6.89 -13.82 0.43
CA SER A 199 -7.59 -13.80 1.72
C SER A 199 -7.96 -15.20 2.19
N HIS A 200 -8.60 -16.00 1.33
CA HIS A 200 -8.95 -17.39 1.62
C HIS A 200 -7.72 -18.27 1.88
N ARG A 201 -6.66 -18.12 1.07
CA ARG A 201 -5.41 -18.88 1.23
C ARG A 201 -4.71 -18.59 2.56
N GLN A 202 -4.73 -17.33 3.01
CA GLN A 202 -4.07 -16.90 4.23
C GLN A 202 -4.99 -16.94 5.47
N LYS A 203 -6.30 -17.16 5.28
CA LYS A 203 -7.33 -17.08 6.33
C LYS A 203 -7.33 -15.71 7.02
N THR A 204 -7.24 -14.66 6.21
CA THR A 204 -7.06 -13.28 6.67
C THR A 204 -8.24 -12.43 6.20
N MET A 205 -8.97 -11.83 7.13
CA MET A 205 -10.07 -10.91 6.80
C MET A 205 -9.53 -9.61 6.18
N VAL A 206 -10.39 -8.89 5.47
CA VAL A 206 -10.03 -7.65 4.79
C VAL A 206 -10.99 -6.53 5.19
N ILE A 207 -10.42 -5.43 5.67
CA ILE A 207 -11.10 -4.14 5.80
C ILE A 207 -10.72 -3.31 4.58
N GLY A 208 -11.71 -2.85 3.83
CA GLY A 208 -11.50 -1.82 2.82
C GLY A 208 -11.71 -0.46 3.48
N GLU A 209 -10.68 0.39 3.50
CA GLU A 209 -10.89 1.78 3.88
C GLU A 209 -11.68 2.49 2.77
N ASP A 210 -12.96 2.75 3.07
CA ASP A 210 -13.95 3.28 2.14
C ASP A 210 -14.49 4.65 2.61
N LEU A 211 -13.56 5.55 2.98
CA LEU A 211 -13.80 6.94 3.38
C LEU A 211 -13.70 7.90 2.19
N GLY A 212 -14.14 9.14 2.40
CA GLY A 212 -14.13 10.19 1.38
C GLY A 212 -15.22 9.98 0.31
N THR A 213 -14.90 10.38 -0.92
CA THR A 213 -15.85 10.40 -2.05
C THR A 213 -16.06 9.01 -2.67
N VAL A 214 -16.82 8.14 -1.97
CA VAL A 214 -17.12 6.78 -2.41
C VAL A 214 -18.57 6.66 -2.91
N THR A 215 -18.74 6.19 -4.13
CA THR A 215 -20.09 5.97 -4.69
C THR A 215 -20.78 4.79 -4.00
N PRO A 216 -22.12 4.81 -3.85
CA PRO A 216 -22.86 3.68 -3.30
C PRO A 216 -22.60 2.36 -4.05
N ALA A 217 -22.40 2.42 -5.37
CA ALA A 217 -22.08 1.26 -6.20
C ALA A 217 -20.73 0.61 -5.83
N ILE A 218 -19.67 1.40 -5.64
CA ILE A 218 -18.36 0.88 -5.21
C ILE A 218 -18.48 0.24 -3.83
N ARG A 219 -19.18 0.89 -2.91
CA ARG A 219 -19.40 0.35 -1.55
C ARG A 219 -20.16 -0.97 -1.58
N ALA A 220 -21.18 -1.09 -2.42
CA ALA A 220 -21.91 -2.33 -2.62
C ALA A 220 -21.02 -3.44 -3.18
N GLN A 221 -20.15 -3.13 -4.15
CA GLN A 221 -19.20 -4.10 -4.72
C GLN A 221 -18.14 -4.56 -3.71
N LEU A 222 -17.60 -3.65 -2.88
CA LEU A 222 -16.68 -4.00 -1.79
C LEU A 222 -17.35 -4.97 -0.80
N MET A 223 -18.57 -4.68 -0.38
CA MET A 223 -19.33 -5.55 0.52
C MET A 223 -19.67 -6.90 -0.12
N ALA A 224 -20.05 -6.91 -1.40
CA ALA A 224 -20.31 -8.14 -2.15
C ALA A 224 -19.05 -9.01 -2.30
N GLY A 225 -17.87 -8.38 -2.39
CA GLY A 225 -16.57 -9.05 -2.34
C GLY A 225 -16.15 -9.54 -0.95
N GLY A 226 -16.96 -9.31 0.08
CA GLY A 226 -16.72 -9.76 1.46
C GLY A 226 -15.80 -8.84 2.27
N LEU A 227 -15.51 -7.62 1.80
CA LEU A 227 -14.70 -6.66 2.55
C LEU A 227 -15.55 -5.99 3.64
N LEU A 228 -14.95 -5.83 4.82
CA LEU A 228 -15.50 -5.01 5.90
C LEU A 228 -15.32 -3.52 5.55
N SER A 229 -16.35 -2.72 5.78
CA SER A 229 -16.26 -1.26 5.66
C SER A 229 -15.45 -0.66 6.81
N TYR A 230 -14.99 0.59 6.68
CA TYR A 230 -14.31 1.33 7.74
C TYR A 230 -15.11 2.58 8.12
N ARG A 231 -15.45 2.72 9.41
CA ARG A 231 -16.34 3.77 9.91
C ARG A 231 -15.67 4.59 10.98
N LEU A 232 -15.51 5.88 10.73
CA LEU A 232 -14.90 6.81 11.68
C LEU A 232 -15.98 7.66 12.32
N LEU A 233 -16.07 7.64 13.65
CA LEU A 233 -17.03 8.43 14.41
C LEU A 233 -17.03 9.90 13.95
N LEU A 234 -15.84 10.49 13.77
CA LEU A 234 -15.70 11.89 13.37
C LEU A 234 -16.34 12.21 12.01
N PHE A 235 -16.48 11.24 11.10
CA PHE A 235 -17.12 11.41 9.80
C PHE A 235 -18.59 10.98 9.78
N GLU A 236 -19.05 10.23 10.77
CA GLU A 236 -20.43 9.75 10.89
C GLU A 236 -21.34 10.84 11.51
N GLN A 237 -21.32 12.04 10.92
CA GLN A 237 -22.14 13.19 11.29
C GLN A 237 -23.17 13.50 10.20
N THR A 238 -24.39 13.83 10.63
CA THR A 238 -25.43 14.36 9.74
C THR A 238 -25.09 15.79 9.31
N THR A 239 -25.73 16.29 8.26
CA THR A 239 -25.60 17.69 7.81
C THR A 239 -25.97 18.72 8.88
N LYS A 240 -26.68 18.31 9.94
CA LYS A 240 -27.01 19.14 11.11
C LYS A 240 -26.02 18.99 12.28
N GLY A 241 -24.85 18.37 12.05
CA GLY A 241 -23.79 18.17 13.06
C GLY A 241 -24.11 17.11 14.13
N ARG A 242 -25.17 16.31 13.97
CA ARG A 242 -25.48 15.22 14.91
C ARG A 242 -24.79 13.93 14.48
N PHE A 243 -24.16 13.23 15.42
CA PHE A 243 -23.58 11.91 15.17
C PHE A 243 -24.65 10.84 14.89
N ALA A 244 -24.29 9.88 14.03
CA ALA A 244 -25.10 8.71 13.77
C ALA A 244 -25.27 7.85 15.03
N ARG A 245 -26.46 7.27 15.21
CA ARG A 245 -26.71 6.31 16.30
C ARG A 245 -25.91 5.03 16.04
N PRO A 246 -25.44 4.32 17.09
CA PRO A 246 -24.74 3.04 16.93
C PRO A 246 -25.50 2.03 16.06
N SER A 247 -26.83 1.99 16.15
CA SER A 247 -27.69 1.11 15.36
C SER A 247 -27.69 1.39 13.85
N ARG A 248 -27.10 2.50 13.40
CA ARG A 248 -26.96 2.84 11.97
C ARG A 248 -25.61 2.40 11.38
N PHE A 249 -24.68 1.94 12.21
CA PHE A 249 -23.40 1.43 11.71
C PHE A 249 -23.63 0.10 11.01
N PRO A 250 -23.01 -0.13 9.82
CA PRO A 250 -23.11 -1.42 9.15
C PRO A 250 -22.57 -2.55 10.02
N ARG A 251 -23.24 -3.71 9.99
CA ARG A 251 -22.82 -4.89 10.75
C ARG A 251 -21.43 -5.39 10.35
N HIS A 252 -21.08 -5.27 9.07
CA HIS A 252 -19.79 -5.70 8.52
C HIS A 252 -18.87 -4.48 8.35
N ALA A 253 -18.51 -3.85 9.46
CA ALA A 253 -17.60 -2.72 9.48
C ALA A 253 -16.69 -2.75 10.70
N ALA A 254 -15.46 -2.26 10.53
CA ALA A 254 -14.62 -1.85 11.64
C ALA A 254 -14.90 -0.37 11.95
N ALA A 255 -15.29 -0.10 13.20
CA ALA A 255 -15.55 1.25 13.68
C ALA A 255 -14.38 1.74 14.54
N ALA A 256 -13.95 2.98 14.31
CA ALA A 256 -12.95 3.66 15.13
C ALA A 256 -13.41 5.09 15.41
N VAL A 257 -12.79 5.75 16.39
CA VAL A 257 -13.06 7.17 16.66
C VAL A 257 -12.44 8.02 15.55
N ALA A 258 -11.15 7.83 15.31
CA ALA A 258 -10.30 8.56 14.36
C ALA A 258 -9.23 7.61 13.79
N THR A 259 -8.37 8.12 12.89
CA THR A 259 -7.18 7.42 12.36
C THR A 259 -5.91 8.20 12.69
N HIS A 260 -4.76 7.71 12.22
CA HIS A 260 -3.50 8.44 12.30
C HIS A 260 -3.48 9.71 11.44
N ASP A 261 -4.37 9.82 10.44
CA ASP A 261 -4.53 11.01 9.59
C ASP A 261 -5.45 12.08 10.18
N LEU A 262 -6.08 11.78 11.32
CA LEU A 262 -7.07 12.63 11.95
C LEU A 262 -6.60 13.09 13.33
N PRO A 263 -7.11 14.24 13.83
CA PRO A 263 -6.84 14.66 15.19
C PRO A 263 -7.25 13.59 16.20
N THR A 264 -6.54 13.54 17.32
CA THR A 264 -7.02 12.82 18.51
C THR A 264 -8.39 13.36 18.93
N LEU A 265 -9.19 12.56 19.67
CA LEU A 265 -10.50 12.99 20.15
C LEU A 265 -10.43 14.31 20.94
N ARG A 266 -9.40 14.49 21.78
CA ARG A 266 -9.15 15.75 22.48
C ARG A 266 -8.86 16.89 21.51
N GLY A 267 -8.01 16.64 20.50
CA GLY A 267 -7.66 17.62 19.48
C GLY A 267 -8.88 18.13 18.71
N PHE A 268 -9.75 17.20 18.30
CA PHE A 268 -11.05 17.52 17.69
C PHE A 268 -11.95 18.32 18.64
N TRP A 269 -12.05 17.90 19.91
CA TRP A 269 -12.90 18.58 20.91
C TRP A 269 -12.52 20.04 21.16
N ILE A 270 -11.22 20.36 21.11
CA ILE A 270 -10.71 21.72 21.31
C ILE A 270 -10.48 22.49 19.99
N GLY A 271 -10.87 21.93 18.85
CA GLY A 271 -10.81 22.58 17.54
C GLY A 271 -9.39 22.80 16.98
N ARG A 272 -8.41 21.97 17.36
CA ARG A 272 -7.00 22.08 16.87
C ARG A 272 -6.75 21.47 15.49
N ASP A 273 -7.81 21.00 14.85
CA ASP A 273 -7.86 20.46 13.50
C ASP A 273 -8.29 21.50 12.45
N ARG A 274 -8.76 22.67 12.89
CA ARG A 274 -9.12 23.80 12.03
C ARG A 274 -7.89 24.70 11.85
N TYR A 275 -7.15 24.47 10.77
CA TYR A 275 -6.23 25.46 10.21
C TYR A 275 -6.83 26.04 8.93
#